data_AF-A0A7G1KS73-F1
#
_entry.id   AF-A0A7G1KS73-F1
#
_cell.length_a   1.000
_cell.length_b   1.000
_cell.length_c   1.000
_cell.angle_alpha   90.00
_cell.angle_beta   90.00
_cell.angle_gamma   90.00
#
_symmetry.space_group_name_H-M   'P 1'
#
loop_
_entity.id
_entity.type
_entity.pdbx_description
1 polymer ?
#
loop_
_entity_poly.entity_id
_entity_poly.type
_entity_poly.pdbx_seq_one_letter_code
_entity_poly.pdbx_strand_id
1 'polypeptide(L)'
;MNLGALWLVIAALLVVTGGVVYPLLRAEREYERHDSEASTQVLWAVGWTHEVPEYPVTVAAAHRIMQQHLAYNREDCPRKRVTYQVLVKARHIKPDSGRIP
;
A
#
# COMPACT_ATOMS: atom_id res chain seq x y z
N MET A 1 -6.87 -56.22 -9.79
CA MET A 1 -7.27 -54.86 -9.34
C MET A 1 -7.64 -54.07 -10.57
N ASN A 2 -8.87 -53.58 -10.64
CA ASN A 2 -9.45 -53.06 -11.88
C ASN A 2 -8.95 -51.63 -12.07
N LEU A 3 -8.23 -51.35 -13.16
CA LEU A 3 -7.64 -50.05 -13.45
C LEU A 3 -8.68 -48.91 -13.38
N GLY A 4 -9.93 -49.18 -13.79
CA GLY A 4 -11.04 -48.23 -13.67
C GLY A 4 -11.46 -47.91 -12.23
N ALA A 5 -11.38 -48.89 -11.31
CA ALA A 5 -11.71 -48.67 -9.91
C ALA A 5 -10.64 -47.79 -9.22
N LEU A 6 -9.37 -47.95 -9.60
CA LEU A 6 -8.27 -47.10 -9.10
C LEU A 6 -8.45 -45.63 -9.52
N TRP A 7 -8.81 -45.39 -10.78
CA TRP A 7 -9.05 -44.03 -11.28
C TRP A 7 -10.22 -43.33 -10.60
N LEU A 8 -11.31 -44.06 -10.29
CA LEU A 8 -12.44 -43.49 -9.55
C LEU A 8 -12.06 -43.10 -8.12
N VAL A 9 -11.24 -43.91 -7.44
CA VAL A 9 -10.76 -43.60 -6.08
C VAL A 9 -9.86 -42.35 -6.10
N ILE A 10 -8.97 -42.23 -7.08
CA ILE A 10 -8.11 -41.05 -7.24
C ILE A 10 -8.95 -39.80 -7.51
N ALA A 11 -9.93 -39.88 -8.43
CA ALA A 11 -10.81 -38.76 -8.73
C ALA A 11 -11.63 -38.33 -7.50
N ALA A 12 -12.17 -39.28 -6.73
CA ALA A 12 -12.89 -39.00 -5.50
C ALA A 12 -11.99 -38.32 -4.45
N LEU A 13 -10.74 -38.81 -4.28
CA LEU A 13 -9.77 -38.18 -3.39
C LEU A 13 -9.42 -36.76 -3.81
N LEU A 14 -9.20 -36.50 -5.10
CA LEU A 14 -8.93 -35.16 -5.61
C LEU A 14 -10.09 -34.19 -5.40
N VAL A 15 -11.34 -34.65 -5.54
CA VAL A 15 -12.52 -33.82 -5.29
C VAL A 15 -12.67 -33.52 -3.80
N VAL A 16 -12.49 -34.51 -2.92
CA VAL A 16 -12.60 -34.31 -1.46
C VAL A 16 -11.48 -33.41 -0.95
N THR A 17 -10.23 -33.68 -1.35
CA THR A 17 -9.08 -32.87 -0.95
C THR A 17 -9.15 -31.47 -1.54
N GLY A 18 -9.50 -31.32 -2.82
CA GLY A 18 -9.76 -30.04 -3.44
C GLY A 18 -10.88 -29.27 -2.73
N GLY A 19 -11.97 -29.95 -2.38
CA GLY A 19 -13.10 -29.35 -1.66
C GLY A 19 -12.76 -28.83 -0.27
N VAL A 20 -11.74 -29.37 0.41
CA VAL A 20 -11.32 -28.92 1.76
C VAL A 20 -10.11 -27.99 1.71
N VAL A 21 -9.11 -28.30 0.90
CA VAL A 21 -7.86 -27.52 0.81
C VAL A 21 -8.09 -26.22 0.05
N TYR A 22 -8.91 -26.23 -1.02
CA TYR A 22 -9.19 -25.02 -1.78
C TYR A 22 -9.85 -23.91 -0.96
N PRO A 23 -10.92 -24.15 -0.17
CA PRO A 23 -11.51 -23.08 0.64
C PRO A 23 -10.56 -22.59 1.74
N LEU A 24 -9.72 -23.45 2.32
CA LEU A 24 -8.71 -23.03 3.30
C LEU A 24 -7.66 -22.12 2.65
N LEU A 25 -7.09 -22.54 1.51
CA LEU A 25 -6.14 -21.70 0.76
C LEU A 25 -6.78 -20.40 0.28
N ARG A 26 -8.06 -20.42 -0.05
CA ARG A 26 -8.83 -19.23 -0.43
C ARG A 26 -9.00 -18.30 0.77
N ALA A 27 -9.35 -18.83 1.94
CA ALA A 27 -9.52 -18.06 3.16
C ALA A 27 -8.21 -17.40 3.61
N GLU A 28 -7.09 -18.13 3.56
CA GLU A 28 -5.74 -17.57 3.83
C GLU A 28 -5.42 -16.40 2.90
N ARG A 29 -5.69 -16.54 1.60
CA ARG A 29 -5.46 -15.46 0.62
C ARG A 29 -6.38 -14.25 0.85
N GLU A 30 -7.62 -14.48 1.27
CA GLU A 30 -8.55 -13.40 1.62
C GLU A 30 -8.12 -12.68 2.91
N TYR A 31 -7.59 -13.40 3.90
CA TYR A 31 -6.98 -12.84 5.12
C TYR A 31 -5.75 -11.99 4.81
N GLU A 32 -4.80 -12.51 4.01
CA GLU A 32 -3.61 -11.75 3.57
C GLU A 32 -4.00 -10.47 2.82
N ARG A 33 -5.03 -10.53 1.96
CA ARG A 33 -5.54 -9.33 1.27
C ARG A 33 -6.09 -8.32 2.28
N HIS A 34 -6.91 -8.75 3.22
CA HIS A 34 -7.54 -7.85 4.20
C HIS A 34 -6.51 -7.22 5.14
N ASP A 35 -5.51 -7.97 5.60
CA ASP A 35 -4.41 -7.44 6.42
C ASP A 35 -3.55 -6.42 5.64
N SER A 36 -3.25 -6.71 4.38
CA SER A 36 -2.56 -5.78 3.48
C SER A 36 -3.36 -4.50 3.23
N GLU A 37 -4.68 -4.62 3.03
CA GLU A 37 -5.59 -3.48 2.88
C GLU A 37 -5.68 -2.65 4.17
N ALA A 38 -5.79 -3.28 5.34
CA ALA A 38 -5.80 -2.61 6.64
C ALA A 38 -4.47 -1.89 6.92
N SER A 39 -3.34 -2.56 6.67
CA SER A 39 -1.99 -1.97 6.77
C SER A 39 -1.84 -0.78 5.82
N THR A 40 -2.32 -0.94 4.59
CA THR A 40 -2.36 0.13 3.60
C THR A 40 -3.23 1.29 4.08
N GLN A 41 -4.40 1.02 4.64
CA GLN A 41 -5.34 2.02 5.19
C GLN A 41 -4.73 2.81 6.35
N VAL A 42 -4.03 2.14 7.28
CA VAL A 42 -3.29 2.80 8.37
C VAL A 42 -2.18 3.71 7.80
N LEU A 43 -1.43 3.23 6.80
CA LEU A 43 -0.45 4.02 6.06
C LEU A 43 -1.08 5.25 5.37
N TRP A 44 -2.30 5.13 4.83
CA TRP A 44 -3.03 6.26 4.27
C TRP A 44 -3.45 7.25 5.35
N ALA A 45 -3.98 6.79 6.49
CA ALA A 45 -4.43 7.66 7.59
C ALA A 45 -3.30 8.52 8.16
N VAL A 46 -2.10 7.95 8.37
CA VAL A 46 -0.91 8.71 8.79
C VAL A 46 -0.50 9.75 7.73
N GLY A 47 -0.70 9.45 6.45
CA GLY A 47 -0.45 10.36 5.34
C GLY A 47 -1.29 11.64 5.35
N TRP A 48 -2.47 11.64 5.97
CA TRP A 48 -3.37 12.81 6.09
C TRP A 48 -3.10 13.70 7.30
N THR A 49 -2.17 13.32 8.18
CA THR A 49 -1.76 14.18 9.29
C THR A 49 -1.06 15.42 8.75
N HIS A 50 -1.41 16.60 9.29
CA HIS A 50 -0.73 17.86 8.94
C HIS A 50 0.56 18.05 9.76
N GLU A 51 0.88 17.11 10.64
CA GLU A 51 2.05 17.14 11.50
C GLU A 51 3.35 16.90 10.72
N VAL A 52 4.44 17.49 11.22
CA VAL A 52 5.77 17.32 10.66
C VAL A 52 6.20 15.86 10.85
N PRO A 53 6.68 15.17 9.81
CA PRO A 53 7.20 13.82 9.96
C PRO A 53 8.38 13.81 10.92
N GLU A 54 8.31 12.99 11.97
CA GLU A 54 9.40 12.82 12.95
C GLU A 54 10.65 12.17 12.32
N TYR A 55 10.47 11.50 11.19
CA TYR A 55 11.53 10.82 10.45
C TYR A 55 11.95 11.59 9.19
N PRO A 56 13.20 11.44 8.72
CA PRO A 56 13.64 12.03 7.46
C PRO A 56 12.79 11.53 6.28
N VAL A 57 12.18 12.46 5.55
CA VAL A 57 11.36 12.13 4.39
C VAL A 57 12.25 11.81 3.19
N THR A 58 12.06 10.64 2.59
CA THR A 58 12.75 10.25 1.35
C THR A 58 12.12 10.96 0.15
N VAL A 59 12.84 11.07 -0.97
CA VAL A 59 12.32 11.71 -2.20
C VAL A 59 11.04 11.01 -2.70
N ALA A 60 10.97 9.68 -2.65
CA ALA A 60 9.79 8.93 -3.07
C ALA A 60 8.58 9.19 -2.14
N ALA A 61 8.80 9.16 -0.82
CA ALA A 61 7.78 9.53 0.16
C ALA A 61 7.32 10.99 -0.04
N ALA A 62 8.24 11.87 -0.44
CA ALA A 62 7.94 13.26 -0.66
C ALA A 62 6.98 13.49 -1.84
N HIS A 63 7.16 12.77 -2.95
CA HIS A 63 6.19 12.80 -4.05
C HIS A 63 4.81 12.32 -3.61
N ARG A 64 4.74 11.23 -2.84
CA ARG A 64 3.47 10.69 -2.34
C ARG A 64 2.75 11.67 -1.41
N ILE A 65 3.46 12.31 -0.50
CA ILE A 65 2.88 13.30 0.42
C ILE A 65 2.36 14.53 -0.36
N MET A 66 3.10 15.02 -1.36
CA MET A 66 2.64 16.13 -2.21
C MET A 66 1.35 15.79 -2.97
N GLN A 67 1.18 14.53 -3.38
CA GLN A 67 -0.04 14.02 -4.02
C GLN A 67 -1.21 13.88 -3.04
N GLN A 68 -0.95 13.45 -1.80
CA GLN A 68 -1.99 13.34 -0.76
C GLN A 68 -2.49 14.71 -0.31
N HIS A 69 -1.61 15.71 -0.27
CA HIS A 69 -1.91 17.07 0.20
C HIS A 69 -2.19 18.07 -0.95
N LEU A 70 -2.79 17.62 -2.05
CA LEU A 70 -3.08 18.48 -3.20
C LEU A 70 -4.03 19.65 -2.86
N ALA A 71 -5.02 19.41 -1.99
CA ALA A 71 -6.05 20.38 -1.65
C ALA A 71 -5.58 21.51 -0.72
N TYR A 72 -4.49 21.32 0.01
CA TYR A 72 -3.99 22.28 1.00
C TYR A 72 -2.85 23.11 0.44
N ASN A 73 -2.78 24.38 0.85
CA ASN A 73 -1.63 25.22 0.52
C ASN A 73 -0.39 24.80 1.32
N ARG A 74 0.79 25.11 0.79
CA ARG A 74 2.07 24.75 1.44
C ARG A 74 2.27 25.45 2.79
N GLU A 75 1.70 26.65 2.96
CA GLU A 75 1.81 27.43 4.20
C GLU A 75 0.90 26.90 5.31
N ASP A 76 -0.21 26.25 4.93
CA ASP A 76 -1.20 25.73 5.87
C ASP A 76 -0.89 24.28 6.32
N CYS A 77 0.07 23.62 5.67
CA CYS A 77 0.43 22.24 5.96
C CYS A 77 1.95 22.09 6.21
N PRO A 78 2.39 22.00 7.48
CA PRO A 78 3.79 21.78 7.85
C PRO A 78 4.41 20.57 7.15
N ARG A 79 3.67 19.47 7.04
CA ARG A 79 4.09 18.25 6.34
C ARG A 79 4.40 18.49 4.86
N LYS A 80 3.53 19.24 4.18
CA LYS A 80 3.70 19.62 2.77
C LYS A 80 4.92 20.53 2.60
N ARG A 81 5.13 21.47 3.51
CA ARG A 81 6.29 22.38 3.47
C ARG A 81 7.62 21.66 3.60
N VAL A 82 7.77 20.76 4.58
CA VAL A 82 9.00 19.96 4.77
C VAL A 82 9.25 19.08 3.54
N THR A 83 8.19 18.47 3.03
CA THR A 83 8.24 17.62 1.85
C THR A 83 8.68 18.40 0.60
N TYR A 84 8.13 19.59 0.40
CA TYR A 84 8.51 20.49 -0.68
C TYR A 84 10.01 20.84 -0.60
N GLN A 85 10.53 21.15 0.59
CA GLN A 85 11.95 21.43 0.78
C GLN A 85 12.84 20.23 0.41
N VAL A 86 12.42 19.01 0.74
CA VAL A 86 13.13 17.78 0.32
C VAL A 86 13.21 17.68 -1.19
N LEU A 87 12.10 17.92 -1.90
CA LEU A 87 12.07 17.88 -3.36
C LEU A 87 12.88 19.00 -4.02
N VAL A 88 12.92 20.19 -3.42
CA VAL A 88 13.78 21.29 -3.86
C VAL A 88 15.25 20.95 -3.67
N LYS A 89 15.63 20.41 -2.49
CA LYS A 89 17.00 20.00 -2.20
C LYS A 89 17.47 18.89 -3.14
N ALA A 90 16.58 17.96 -3.50
CA ALA A 90 16.83 16.92 -4.49
C ALA A 90 16.82 17.44 -5.95
N ARG A 91 16.48 18.72 -6.18
CA ARG A 91 16.31 19.35 -7.51
C ARG A 91 15.17 18.79 -8.37
N HIS A 92 14.18 18.13 -7.76
CA HIS A 92 12.96 17.69 -8.45
C HIS A 92 11.94 18.82 -8.62
N ILE A 93 12.02 19.86 -7.79
CA ILE A 93 11.19 21.06 -7.89
C ILE A 93 12.12 22.28 -7.95
N LYS A 94 11.90 23.16 -8.92
CA LYS A 94 12.52 24.48 -8.97
C LYS A 94 11.54 25.50 -8.38
N PRO A 95 11.88 26.16 -7.25
CA PRO A 95 11.05 27.22 -6.71
C PRO A 95 10.83 28.32 -7.74
N ASP A 96 9.60 28.80 -7.83
CA ASP A 96 9.31 30.03 -8.56
C ASP A 96 9.97 31.20 -7.81
N SER A 97 10.94 31.86 -8.45
CA SER A 97 11.75 32.94 -7.87
C SER A 97 10.90 34.10 -7.34
N GLY A 98 9.68 34.28 -7.86
CA GLY A 98 8.75 35.31 -7.40
C GLY A 98 7.90 34.93 -6.18
N ARG A 99 7.87 33.65 -5.80
CA ARG A 99 7.05 33.13 -4.70
C ARG A 99 7.93 32.71 -3.53
N ILE A 100 8.52 33.70 -2.87
CA ILE A 100 9.33 33.56 -1.65
C ILE A 100 8.51 32.79 -0.59
N PRO A 101 9.10 31.83 0.14
CA PRO A 101 8.43 31.09 1.22
C PRO A 101 8.08 31.99 2.41
#